data_AF-A0AAE3KX31-F1
#
_entry.id   AF-A0AAE3KX31-F1
#
_cell.length_a   1.000
_cell.length_b   1.000
_cell.length_c   1.000
_cell.angle_alpha   90.00
_cell.angle_beta   90.00
_cell.angle_gamma   90.00
#
_symmetry.space_group_name_H-M   'P 1'
#
loop_
_entity.id
_entity.type
_entity.pdbx_description
1 polymer ?
#
loop_
_entity_poly.entity_id
_entity_poly.type
_entity_poly.pdbx_seq_one_letter_code
_entity_poly.pdbx_strand_id
1 'polypeptide(L)'
;MKNSIILILTLAFIGFLSCNNSGTESKSDTNEDLYFTFSIDGKEVSIPPEEVSTSYNTALKKPVFKVFAGEYGKINLLLATTEDVTKPSSTPSGSKNFDDEITQGSVSLQNYPEKNYTSNSFNTNFPASSIPVPDAIVITESKRFGDTHRIITGKINVKVFGGDATNDPKLKDHVIVGEFRVKHEFSDVKF
;
A
#
# COMPACT_ATOMS: atom_id res chain seq x y z
N MET A 1 -52.18 48.71 -49.72
CA MET A 1 -50.79 48.53 -50.24
C MET A 1 -49.83 49.07 -49.20
N LYS A 2 -48.78 48.29 -48.87
CA LYS A 2 -47.75 48.44 -47.80
C LYS A 2 -48.28 47.97 -46.43
N ASN A 3 -48.00 46.76 -45.88
CA ASN A 3 -46.74 46.02 -45.61
C ASN A 3 -45.72 46.93 -44.87
N SER A 4 -45.17 46.66 -43.67
CA SER A 4 -44.94 45.44 -42.87
C SER A 4 -44.66 45.83 -41.40
N ILE A 5 -45.18 45.08 -40.42
CA ILE A 5 -44.50 44.11 -39.51
C ILE A 5 -43.45 44.72 -38.55
N ILE A 6 -43.83 44.87 -37.28
CA ILE A 6 -42.94 44.87 -36.11
C ILE A 6 -43.22 43.57 -35.36
N LEU A 7 -42.23 42.69 -35.28
CA LEU A 7 -42.27 41.43 -34.54
C LEU A 7 -41.59 41.64 -33.18
N ILE A 8 -42.36 41.73 -32.11
CA ILE A 8 -41.88 41.58 -30.73
C ILE A 8 -42.39 40.21 -30.27
N LEU A 9 -41.49 39.25 -30.16
CA LEU A 9 -41.79 37.94 -29.57
C LEU A 9 -41.22 37.90 -28.16
N THR A 10 -42.06 38.23 -27.19
CA THR A 10 -41.92 37.83 -25.79
C THR A 10 -42.37 36.39 -25.66
N LEU A 11 -41.49 35.48 -25.24
CA LEU A 11 -41.90 34.19 -24.67
C LEU A 11 -41.18 33.96 -23.35
N ALA A 12 -41.94 34.16 -22.28
CA ALA A 12 -41.71 33.48 -21.01
C ALA A 12 -42.33 32.08 -21.11
N PHE A 13 -41.56 31.05 -20.79
CA PHE A 13 -42.09 29.72 -20.49
C PHE A 13 -41.50 29.27 -19.17
N ILE A 14 -42.29 29.43 -18.11
CA ILE A 14 -42.11 28.75 -16.83
C ILE A 14 -42.99 27.50 -16.90
N GLY A 15 -42.37 26.33 -16.74
CA GLY A 15 -43.06 25.05 -16.69
C GLY A 15 -42.21 24.05 -15.92
N PHE A 16 -42.38 24.05 -14.60
CA PHE A 16 -42.02 22.94 -13.72
C PHE A 16 -42.71 21.66 -14.21
N LEU A 17 -41.99 20.54 -14.28
CA LEU A 17 -42.49 19.22 -13.87
C LEU A 17 -41.30 18.27 -13.63
N SER A 18 -41.26 17.82 -12.39
CA SER A 18 -40.39 16.84 -11.78
C SER A 18 -40.46 15.48 -12.47
N CYS A 19 -39.31 14.81 -12.66
CA CYS A 19 -39.18 13.38 -12.31
C CYS A 19 -37.74 12.87 -12.46
N ASN A 20 -37.32 12.19 -11.40
CA ASN A 20 -36.29 11.15 -11.31
C ASN A 20 -34.82 11.57 -11.44
N ASN A 21 -34.34 12.06 -10.28
CA ASN A 21 -33.17 11.48 -9.61
C ASN A 21 -32.83 10.06 -10.13
N SER A 22 -31.86 9.99 -11.04
CA SER A 22 -30.88 8.91 -11.01
C SER A 22 -29.57 9.57 -10.61
N GLY A 23 -29.53 10.02 -9.36
CA GLY A 23 -28.27 9.99 -8.66
C GLY A 23 -27.81 8.54 -8.72
N THR A 24 -26.86 8.26 -9.60
CA THR A 24 -25.94 7.16 -9.36
C THR A 24 -25.22 7.56 -8.10
N GLU A 25 -25.86 7.31 -6.96
CA GLU A 25 -25.18 7.12 -5.70
C GLU A 25 -24.21 5.99 -5.98
N SER A 26 -23.01 6.37 -6.42
CA SER A 26 -21.80 5.65 -6.09
C SER A 26 -21.99 5.24 -4.65
N LYS A 27 -22.26 3.96 -4.41
CA LYS A 27 -22.23 3.39 -3.07
C LYS A 27 -20.94 3.93 -2.47
N SER A 28 -21.10 4.82 -1.50
CA SER A 28 -20.00 5.27 -0.67
C SER A 28 -19.35 4.00 -0.17
N ASP A 29 -18.16 3.71 -0.70
CA ASP A 29 -17.29 2.63 -0.28
C ASP A 29 -17.24 2.75 1.24
N THR A 30 -17.92 1.83 1.90
CA THR A 30 -18.19 1.94 3.32
C THR A 30 -16.84 2.01 4.01
N ASN A 31 -16.68 3.00 4.87
CA ASN A 31 -15.46 3.40 5.57
C ASN A 31 -14.87 2.19 6.32
N GLU A 32 -14.14 1.33 5.62
CA GLU A 32 -13.38 0.24 6.24
C GLU A 32 -12.29 0.90 7.07
N ASP A 33 -12.08 0.38 8.28
CA ASP A 33 -11.05 0.84 9.19
C ASP A 33 -9.67 0.41 8.65
N LEU A 34 -9.23 1.09 7.59
CA LEU A 34 -7.91 0.91 7.00
C LEU A 34 -6.88 1.62 7.87
N TYR A 35 -5.78 0.95 8.13
CA TYR A 35 -4.71 1.52 8.94
C TYR A 35 -3.36 0.96 8.50
N PHE A 36 -2.32 1.74 8.76
CA PHE A 36 -0.94 1.29 8.63
C PHE A 36 -0.12 1.96 9.73
N THR A 37 0.12 1.22 10.81
CA THR A 37 0.81 1.71 12.00
C THR A 37 2.02 0.84 12.29
N PHE A 38 3.13 1.46 12.62
CA PHE A 38 4.34 0.75 13.00
C PHE A 38 5.16 1.56 13.98
N SER A 39 6.17 0.95 14.57
CA SER A 39 7.14 1.60 15.43
C SER A 39 8.53 1.41 14.88
N ILE A 40 9.38 2.42 15.05
CA ILE A 40 10.81 2.36 14.79
C ILE A 40 11.52 2.51 16.13
N ASP A 41 12.19 1.45 16.58
CA ASP A 41 12.83 1.41 17.91
C ASP A 41 11.85 1.83 19.05
N GLY A 42 10.58 1.44 18.93
CA GLY A 42 9.50 1.76 19.88
C GLY A 42 8.84 3.13 19.71
N LYS A 43 9.28 3.97 18.76
CA LYS A 43 8.61 5.23 18.41
C LYS A 43 7.54 5.00 17.36
N GLU A 44 6.29 5.27 17.69
CA GLU A 44 5.15 5.07 16.80
C GLU A 44 5.19 6.01 15.59
N VAL A 45 4.79 5.45 14.45
CA VAL A 45 4.59 6.08 13.15
C VAL A 45 3.26 5.57 12.61
N SER A 46 2.40 6.49 12.17
CA SER A 46 1.15 6.16 11.50
C SER A 46 1.16 6.76 10.10
N ILE A 47 0.87 5.93 9.11
CA ILE A 47 0.74 6.34 7.71
C ILE A 47 -0.75 6.41 7.40
N PRO A 48 -1.27 7.55 6.93
CA PRO A 48 -2.68 7.68 6.63
C PRO A 48 -3.05 6.81 5.41
N PRO A 49 -4.26 6.23 5.35
CA PRO A 49 -4.63 5.27 4.30
C PRO A 49 -4.49 5.80 2.87
N GLU A 50 -4.69 7.09 2.64
CA GLU A 50 -4.51 7.75 1.34
C GLU A 50 -3.05 7.78 0.86
N GLU A 51 -2.08 7.62 1.77
CA GLU A 51 -0.65 7.48 1.46
C GLU A 51 -0.23 6.00 1.33
N VAL A 52 -1.18 5.06 1.36
CA VAL A 52 -0.93 3.62 1.22
C VAL A 52 -1.44 3.12 -0.13
N SER A 53 -0.55 2.52 -0.91
CA SER A 53 -0.90 1.85 -2.17
C SER A 53 -0.38 0.43 -2.20
N THR A 54 -1.00 -0.40 -3.02
CA THR A 54 -0.63 -1.81 -3.16
C THR A 54 -0.43 -2.17 -4.64
N SER A 55 0.41 -3.16 -4.90
CA SER A 55 0.53 -3.76 -6.22
C SER A 55 0.71 -5.27 -6.12
N TYR A 56 0.32 -5.98 -7.16
CA TYR A 56 0.51 -7.43 -7.25
C TYR A 56 0.99 -7.78 -8.65
N ASN A 57 2.22 -8.26 -8.74
CA ASN A 57 2.82 -8.64 -10.00
C ASN A 57 2.69 -10.16 -10.19
N THR A 58 1.79 -10.57 -11.07
CA THR A 58 1.54 -11.99 -11.42
C THR A 58 2.37 -12.47 -12.60
N ALA A 59 3.11 -11.59 -13.29
CA ALA A 59 3.94 -11.95 -14.44
C ALA A 59 5.25 -12.65 -14.04
N LEU A 60 5.59 -12.65 -12.75
CA LEU A 60 6.76 -13.31 -12.20
C LEU A 60 6.51 -14.79 -11.92
N LYS A 61 7.59 -15.59 -11.95
CA LYS A 61 7.55 -17.03 -11.61
C LYS A 61 6.98 -17.28 -10.20
N LYS A 62 7.26 -16.35 -9.28
CA LYS A 62 6.57 -16.22 -7.99
C LYS A 62 5.87 -14.87 -7.98
N PRO A 63 4.54 -14.80 -7.88
CA PRO A 63 3.84 -13.54 -7.78
C PRO A 63 4.31 -12.73 -6.57
N VAL A 64 4.35 -11.41 -6.70
CA VAL A 64 4.84 -10.53 -5.63
C VAL A 64 3.83 -9.44 -5.33
N PHE A 65 3.36 -9.43 -4.09
CA PHE A 65 2.52 -8.37 -3.55
C PHE A 65 3.39 -7.36 -2.83
N LYS A 66 3.18 -6.07 -3.13
CA LYS A 66 3.87 -4.96 -2.48
C LYS A 66 2.87 -4.02 -1.81
N VAL A 67 3.25 -3.51 -0.65
CA VAL A 67 2.58 -2.38 0.01
C VAL A 67 3.59 -1.24 0.06
N PHE A 68 3.19 -0.08 -0.46
CA PHE A 68 3.95 1.16 -0.36
C PHE A 68 3.19 2.06 0.62
N ALA A 69 3.76 2.30 1.81
CA ALA A 69 3.12 3.08 2.86
C ALA A 69 3.93 4.34 3.16
N GLY A 70 3.44 5.49 2.69
CA GLY A 70 3.99 6.82 2.93
C GLY A 70 4.45 7.52 1.66
N GLU A 71 4.48 8.85 1.70
CA GLU A 71 4.93 9.67 0.57
C GLU A 71 6.45 9.67 0.35
N TYR A 72 6.85 9.97 -0.89
CA TYR A 72 8.24 10.19 -1.24
C TYR A 72 8.85 11.37 -0.44
N GLY A 73 10.00 11.12 0.18
CA GLY A 73 10.72 12.12 0.97
C GLY A 73 10.23 12.28 2.41
N LYS A 74 9.16 11.59 2.80
CA LYS A 74 8.77 11.34 4.21
C LYS A 74 9.19 9.91 4.60
N ILE A 75 9.20 9.63 5.91
CA ILE A 75 9.38 8.27 6.42
C ILE A 75 8.33 7.37 5.75
N ASN A 76 8.78 6.32 5.09
CA ASN A 76 7.88 5.36 4.45
C ASN A 76 8.42 3.93 4.60
N LEU A 77 7.52 2.97 4.45
CA LEU A 77 7.82 1.55 4.54
C LEU A 77 7.33 0.86 3.27
N LEU A 78 8.22 0.09 2.65
CA LEU A 78 7.87 -0.84 1.57
C LEU A 78 7.85 -2.25 2.13
N LEU A 79 6.72 -2.93 1.95
CA LEU A 79 6.55 -4.35 2.24
C LEU A 79 6.47 -5.12 0.92
N ALA A 80 7.13 -6.27 0.84
CA ALA A 80 7.09 -7.17 -0.30
C ALA A 80 6.94 -8.61 0.20
N THR A 81 5.92 -9.30 -0.30
CA THR A 81 5.68 -10.72 -0.03
C THR A 81 5.63 -11.48 -1.34
N THR A 82 6.26 -12.65 -1.36
CA THR A 82 6.23 -13.60 -2.48
C THR A 82 5.32 -14.79 -2.19
N GLU A 83 4.56 -14.71 -1.10
CA GLU A 83 3.58 -15.70 -0.68
C GLU A 83 2.20 -15.40 -1.27
N ASP A 84 1.33 -16.41 -1.23
CA ASP A 84 -0.07 -16.26 -1.59
C ASP A 84 -0.80 -15.36 -0.59
N VAL A 85 -1.22 -14.18 -1.06
CA VAL A 85 -1.90 -13.15 -0.25
C VAL A 85 -3.42 -13.35 -0.15
N THR A 86 -3.96 -14.42 -0.74
CA THR A 86 -5.41 -14.72 -0.68
C THR A 86 -5.82 -15.47 0.59
N LYS A 87 -4.84 -15.89 1.40
CA LYS A 87 -5.00 -16.65 2.65
C LYS A 87 -3.92 -16.23 3.65
N PRO A 88 -4.01 -16.63 4.94
CA PRO A 88 -2.95 -16.38 5.90
C PRO A 88 -1.62 -16.97 5.43
N SER A 89 -0.55 -16.18 5.55
CA SER A 89 0.79 -16.53 5.06
C SER A 89 1.87 -15.75 5.80
N SER A 90 3.11 -16.21 5.69
CA SER A 90 4.26 -15.61 6.36
C SER A 90 5.44 -15.50 5.41
N THR A 91 6.03 -14.30 5.35
CA THR A 91 7.20 -14.00 4.52
C THR A 91 8.42 -13.76 5.39
N PRO A 92 9.57 -14.39 5.09
CA PRO A 92 10.81 -14.13 5.80
C PRO A 92 11.36 -12.72 5.50
N SER A 93 12.35 -12.28 6.27
CA SER A 93 12.99 -10.97 6.13
C SER A 93 13.71 -10.78 4.79
N GLY A 94 14.03 -11.86 4.09
CA GLY A 94 14.57 -11.86 2.74
C GLY A 94 14.87 -13.28 2.27
N SER A 95 15.50 -13.41 1.11
CA SER A 95 15.80 -14.71 0.50
C SER A 95 17.20 -14.74 -0.10
N LYS A 96 17.90 -15.86 0.09
CA LYS A 96 19.14 -16.15 -0.65
C LYS A 96 18.87 -16.68 -2.06
N ASN A 97 17.62 -16.98 -2.39
CA ASN A 97 17.26 -17.46 -3.71
C ASN A 97 17.18 -16.27 -4.68
N PHE A 98 18.03 -16.24 -5.70
CA PHE A 98 18.05 -15.17 -6.71
C PHE A 98 16.74 -15.06 -7.52
N ASP A 99 15.94 -16.14 -7.58
CA ASP A 99 14.61 -16.12 -8.21
C ASP A 99 13.55 -15.39 -7.35
N ASP A 100 13.88 -14.98 -6.12
CA ASP A 100 12.98 -14.28 -5.21
C ASP A 100 13.17 -12.75 -5.30
N GLU A 101 12.08 -11.99 -5.36
CA GLU A 101 12.15 -10.51 -5.40
C GLU A 101 12.57 -9.90 -4.06
N ILE A 102 12.54 -10.69 -2.97
CA ILE A 102 12.96 -10.26 -1.62
C ILE A 102 14.44 -10.53 -1.33
N THR A 103 15.28 -10.65 -2.38
CA THR A 103 16.74 -10.82 -2.25
C THR A 103 17.46 -9.64 -1.61
N GLN A 104 16.80 -8.49 -1.55
CA GLN A 104 17.27 -7.27 -0.84
C GLN A 104 16.35 -6.90 0.33
N GLY A 105 15.55 -7.84 0.83
CA GLY A 105 14.63 -7.63 1.94
C GLY A 105 13.16 -7.69 1.54
N SER A 106 12.32 -8.21 2.43
CA SER A 106 10.87 -8.12 2.33
C SER A 106 10.33 -6.83 2.93
N VAL A 107 11.08 -6.19 3.82
CA VAL A 107 10.78 -4.88 4.41
C VAL A 107 11.93 -3.91 4.14
N SER A 108 11.58 -2.72 3.66
CA SER A 108 12.51 -1.62 3.41
C SER A 108 11.99 -0.34 4.07
N LEU A 109 12.76 0.18 5.03
CA LEU A 109 12.52 1.47 5.67
C LEU A 109 13.25 2.55 4.88
N GLN A 110 12.52 3.57 4.44
CA GLN A 110 13.09 4.66 3.65
C GLN A 110 12.92 6.01 4.36
N ASN A 111 13.83 6.93 4.04
CA ASN A 111 13.88 8.30 4.56
C ASN A 111 13.94 8.35 6.10
N TYR A 112 14.63 7.39 6.72
CA TYR A 112 14.85 7.36 8.17
C TYR A 112 16.29 6.91 8.50
N PRO A 113 16.95 7.50 9.51
CA PRO A 113 16.50 8.67 10.29
C PRO A 113 16.60 9.98 9.48
N GLU A 114 17.21 9.94 8.30
CA GLU A 114 17.40 11.06 7.40
C GLU A 114 16.79 10.78 6.02
N LYS A 115 16.41 11.84 5.30
CA LYS A 115 15.89 11.74 3.93
C LYS A 115 16.90 11.07 2.99
N ASN A 116 16.40 10.28 2.05
CA ASN A 116 17.15 9.47 1.08
C ASN A 116 17.98 8.33 1.69
N TYR A 117 17.80 8.05 2.98
CA TYR A 117 18.42 6.90 3.61
C TYR A 117 17.50 5.67 3.51
N THR A 118 18.05 4.48 3.26
CA THR A 118 17.27 3.24 3.14
C THR A 118 17.94 2.13 3.93
N SER A 119 17.15 1.45 4.76
CA SER A 119 17.56 0.27 5.51
C SER A 119 16.68 -0.91 5.11
N ASN A 120 17.30 -2.05 4.84
CA ASN A 120 16.60 -3.24 4.37
C ASN A 120 16.68 -4.36 5.41
N SER A 121 15.66 -5.19 5.45
CA SER A 121 15.55 -6.35 6.35
C SER A 121 16.43 -7.55 5.98
N PHE A 122 17.08 -7.49 4.83
CA PHE A 122 18.02 -8.49 4.37
C PHE A 122 19.02 -7.87 3.39
N ASN A 123 20.28 -8.25 3.49
CA ASN A 123 21.34 -7.77 2.61
C ASN A 123 22.40 -8.85 2.43
N THR A 124 22.61 -9.29 1.18
CA THR A 124 23.60 -10.32 0.84
C THR A 124 25.04 -9.83 0.92
N ASN A 125 25.26 -8.52 0.98
CA ASN A 125 26.61 -7.93 1.03
C ASN A 125 27.25 -8.06 2.42
N PHE A 126 26.45 -8.29 3.47
CA PHE A 126 26.93 -8.39 4.85
C PHE A 126 26.47 -9.71 5.50
N PRO A 127 27.40 -10.56 5.99
CA PRO A 127 27.03 -11.88 6.52
C PRO A 127 25.95 -11.84 7.61
N ALA A 128 26.05 -10.90 8.56
CA ALA A 128 25.10 -10.75 9.67
C ALA A 128 23.68 -10.34 9.21
N SER A 129 23.58 -9.62 8.10
CA SER A 129 22.31 -9.17 7.48
C SER A 129 21.78 -10.14 6.42
N SER A 130 22.51 -11.22 6.15
CA SER A 130 22.20 -12.21 5.11
C SER A 130 21.55 -13.48 5.64
N ILE A 131 21.10 -13.49 6.90
CA ILE A 131 20.38 -14.62 7.51
C ILE A 131 18.89 -14.30 7.46
N PRO A 132 18.08 -15.05 6.69
CA PRO A 132 16.63 -14.85 6.68
C PRO A 132 16.05 -15.09 8.08
N VAL A 133 15.29 -14.13 8.57
CA VAL A 133 14.48 -14.26 9.79
C VAL A 133 13.06 -14.62 9.36
N PRO A 134 12.42 -15.66 9.92
CA PRO A 134 11.04 -15.98 9.59
C PRO A 134 10.07 -14.88 10.05
N ASP A 135 8.85 -14.87 9.49
CA ASP A 135 7.73 -14.06 10.00
C ASP A 135 7.97 -12.54 10.02
N ALA A 136 8.77 -12.02 9.10
CA ALA A 136 9.01 -10.58 8.97
C ALA A 136 7.73 -9.82 8.57
N ILE A 137 6.93 -10.42 7.69
CA ILE A 137 5.58 -9.99 7.33
C ILE A 137 4.65 -11.19 7.50
N VAL A 138 3.59 -11.03 8.28
CA VAL A 138 2.57 -12.07 8.47
C VAL A 138 1.23 -11.53 8.01
N ILE A 139 0.68 -12.09 6.94
CA ILE A 139 -0.71 -11.85 6.56
C ILE A 139 -1.57 -12.75 7.44
N THR A 140 -2.40 -12.13 8.29
CA THR A 140 -3.28 -12.85 9.22
C THR A 140 -4.68 -13.05 8.65
N GLU A 141 -5.13 -12.16 7.76
CA GLU A 141 -6.44 -12.24 7.13
C GLU A 141 -6.41 -11.67 5.71
N SER A 142 -7.18 -12.28 4.81
CA SER A 142 -7.42 -11.78 3.45
C SER A 142 -8.88 -11.97 3.10
N LYS A 143 -9.66 -10.89 3.15
CA LYS A 143 -11.12 -10.92 3.00
C LYS A 143 -11.55 -10.26 1.69
N ARG A 144 -12.41 -10.91 0.90
CA ARG A 144 -13.03 -10.29 -0.28
C ARG A 144 -13.87 -9.08 0.12
N PHE A 145 -13.75 -8.00 -0.65
CA PHE A 145 -14.49 -6.75 -0.48
C PHE A 145 -15.00 -6.30 -1.85
N GLY A 146 -16.31 -6.36 -2.07
CA GLY A 146 -16.87 -6.24 -3.41
C GLY A 146 -16.35 -7.33 -4.36
N ASP A 147 -16.43 -7.04 -5.67
CA ASP A 147 -16.11 -8.03 -6.71
C ASP A 147 -14.62 -8.05 -7.07
N THR A 148 -13.94 -6.91 -6.94
CA THR A 148 -12.56 -6.72 -7.45
C THR A 148 -11.54 -6.44 -6.36
N HIS A 149 -11.93 -6.30 -5.09
CA HIS A 149 -11.00 -5.95 -4.02
C HIS A 149 -10.90 -7.01 -2.93
N ARG A 150 -9.79 -6.97 -2.19
CA ARG A 150 -9.65 -7.62 -0.90
C ARG A 150 -9.08 -6.66 0.12
N ILE A 151 -9.46 -6.87 1.37
CA ILE A 151 -8.80 -6.28 2.53
C ILE A 151 -7.76 -7.29 3.03
N ILE A 152 -6.50 -6.86 3.08
CA ILE A 152 -5.37 -7.65 3.56
C ILE A 152 -4.97 -7.08 4.92
N THR A 153 -5.04 -7.92 5.95
CA THR A 153 -4.64 -7.57 7.32
C THR A 153 -3.38 -8.35 7.68
N GLY A 154 -2.40 -7.69 8.29
CA GLY A 154 -1.18 -8.34 8.70
C GLY A 154 -0.36 -7.60 9.73
N LYS A 155 0.80 -8.19 10.05
CA LYS A 155 1.76 -7.71 11.04
C LYS A 155 3.16 -7.65 10.45
N ILE A 156 3.98 -6.78 11.03
CA ILE A 156 5.39 -6.59 10.71
C ILE A 156 6.19 -6.84 11.98
N ASN A 157 7.24 -7.64 11.91
CA ASN A 157 8.18 -7.82 13.02
C ASN A 157 9.56 -8.15 12.47
N VAL A 158 10.39 -7.13 12.29
CA VAL A 158 11.66 -7.32 11.60
C VAL A 158 12.71 -6.31 12.07
N LYS A 159 13.97 -6.69 11.92
CA LYS A 159 15.09 -5.75 11.99
C LYS A 159 15.48 -5.32 10.58
N VAL A 160 15.67 -4.03 10.36
CA VAL A 160 16.29 -3.48 9.16
C VAL A 160 17.72 -3.02 9.44
N PHE A 161 18.61 -3.16 8.47
CA PHE A 161 20.04 -2.91 8.59
C PHE A 161 20.43 -1.65 7.82
N GLY A 162 21.07 -0.68 8.51
CA GLY A 162 21.52 0.58 7.92
C GLY A 162 22.85 0.46 7.17
N GLY A 163 23.82 -0.30 7.71
CA GLY A 163 25.10 -0.57 7.05
C GLY A 163 26.23 -0.82 8.06
N ASP A 164 27.48 -0.80 7.60
CA ASP A 164 28.63 -1.35 8.36
C ASP A 164 29.40 -0.33 9.23
N ALA A 165 28.91 0.91 9.40
CA ALA A 165 29.55 1.89 10.28
C ALA A 165 28.81 2.04 11.61
N THR A 166 29.43 1.52 12.68
CA THR A 166 28.81 1.38 14.01
C THR A 166 28.50 2.68 14.74
N ASN A 167 29.04 3.82 14.28
CA ASN A 167 28.99 5.10 15.03
C ASN A 167 28.16 6.18 14.33
N ASP A 168 27.66 5.92 13.12
CA ASP A 168 26.84 6.88 12.41
C ASP A 168 25.35 6.57 12.69
N PRO A 169 24.58 7.50 13.29
CA PRO A 169 23.18 7.24 13.62
C PRO A 169 22.33 6.80 12.44
N LYS A 170 22.67 7.19 11.20
CA LYS A 170 21.95 6.73 10.01
C LYS A 170 22.29 5.29 9.63
N LEU A 171 23.50 4.80 9.92
CA LEU A 171 23.93 3.43 9.63
C LEU A 171 23.53 2.42 10.71
N LYS A 172 22.72 2.85 11.68
CA LYS A 172 22.23 2.00 12.76
C LYS A 172 21.14 1.04 12.27
N ASP A 173 21.14 -0.17 12.82
CA ASP A 173 20.01 -1.09 12.70
C ASP A 173 18.77 -0.54 13.44
N HIS A 174 17.60 -0.85 12.90
CA HIS A 174 16.32 -0.49 13.52
C HIS A 174 15.38 -1.68 13.63
N VAL A 175 14.63 -1.74 14.74
CA VAL A 175 13.56 -2.71 14.92
C VAL A 175 12.23 -2.09 14.48
N ILE A 176 11.54 -2.79 13.59
CA ILE A 176 10.25 -2.42 13.03
C ILE A 176 9.19 -3.41 13.49
N VAL A 177 8.21 -2.92 14.24
CA VAL A 177 7.04 -3.69 14.68
C VAL A 177 5.79 -2.92 14.31
N GLY A 178 4.84 -3.54 13.63
CA GLY A 178 3.63 -2.84 13.18
C GLY A 178 2.50 -3.76 12.76
N GLU A 179 1.38 -3.14 12.42
CA GLU A 179 0.17 -3.78 11.94
C GLU A 179 -0.37 -2.98 10.76
N PHE A 180 -0.99 -3.67 9.80
CA PHE A 180 -1.59 -3.03 8.64
C PHE A 180 -2.90 -3.70 8.26
N ARG A 181 -3.81 -2.89 7.71
CA ARG A 181 -5.04 -3.30 7.07
C ARG A 181 -5.23 -2.45 5.82
N VAL A 182 -4.98 -3.06 4.66
CA VAL A 182 -4.88 -2.34 3.38
C VAL A 182 -5.85 -2.92 2.35
N LYS A 183 -6.36 -2.05 1.47
CA LYS A 183 -7.20 -2.45 0.33
C LYS A 183 -6.29 -2.76 -0.86
N HIS A 184 -6.54 -3.89 -1.51
CA HIS A 184 -5.87 -4.29 -2.74
C HIS A 184 -6.88 -4.65 -3.82
N GLU A 185 -6.70 -4.08 -5.02
CA GLU A 185 -7.47 -4.42 -6.21
C GLU A 185 -6.84 -5.60 -6.94
N PHE A 186 -7.61 -6.67 -7.14
CA PHE A 186 -7.23 -7.81 -7.97
C PHE A 186 -7.82 -7.59 -9.36
N SER A 187 -7.09 -6.88 -10.22
CA SER A 187 -7.38 -6.92 -11.65
C SER A 187 -6.98 -8.32 -12.19
N ASP A 188 -7.91 -8.95 -12.91
CA ASP A 188 -7.69 -10.14 -13.76
C ASP A 188 -7.64 -11.55 -13.14
N VAL A 189 -7.98 -11.76 -11.87
CA VAL A 189 -8.33 -13.12 -11.42
C VAL A 189 -9.83 -13.33 -11.63
N LYS A 190 -10.23 -13.93 -12.76
CA LYS A 190 -11.55 -14.58 -12.84
C LYS A 190 -11.61 -15.61 -11.71
N PHE A 191 -12.44 -15.34 -10.70
CA PHE A 191 -12.77 -16.29 -9.65
C PHE A 191 -13.61 -17.45 -10.17
#